data_AF-A0A966VTE6-F1
#
_entry.id   AF-A0A966VTE6-F1
#
_cell.length_a   1.000
_cell.length_b   1.000
_cell.length_c   1.000
_cell.angle_alpha   90.00
_cell.angle_beta   90.00
_cell.angle_gamma   90.00
#
_symmetry.space_group_name_H-M   'P 1'
#
loop_
_entity.id
_entity.type
_entity.pdbx_description
1 polymer ?
#
loop_
_entity_poly.entity_id
_entity_poly.type
_entity_poly.pdbx_seq_one_letter_code
_entity_poly.pdbx_strand_id
1 'polypeptide(L)'
;AVLVEPLQGAGGVFPPRDGYLASLRKLCDQHGAYLIFDEVISGFGRLGSWFAAQHFGVTPDFTCFAKAVTSGYVPLGGVYVGASPRAALESDPDFFF
;
A
#
# COMPACT_ATOMS: atom_id res chain seq x y z
N ALA A 1 -7.88 -10.48 -0.10
CA ALA A 1 -6.80 -9.48 0.02
C ALA A 1 -6.46 -9.29 1.48
N VAL A 2 -5.24 -8.81 1.77
CA VAL A 2 -4.76 -8.42 3.10
C VAL A 2 -4.39 -6.95 3.06
N LEU A 3 -4.97 -6.13 3.93
CA LEU A 3 -4.68 -4.70 4.06
C LEU A 3 -3.96 -4.43 5.38
N VAL A 4 -2.89 -3.66 5.32
CA VAL A 4 -2.10 -3.31 6.51
C VAL A 4 -1.49 -1.92 6.35
N GLU A 5 -1.45 -1.15 7.44
CA GLU A 5 -0.56 0.02 7.54
C GLU A 5 0.89 -0.50 7.69
N PRO A 6 1.84 -0.20 6.79
CA PRO A 6 3.21 -0.73 6.90
C PRO A 6 3.90 -0.37 8.22
N LEU A 7 3.55 0.80 8.75
CA LEU A 7 3.76 1.22 10.13
C LEU A 7 2.42 1.73 10.66
N GLN A 8 1.91 1.11 11.73
CA GLN A 8 0.60 1.45 12.28
C GLN A 8 0.65 2.86 12.90
N GLY A 9 0.00 3.84 12.28
CA GLY A 9 0.10 5.23 12.69
C GLY A 9 -0.84 5.56 13.83
N ALA A 10 -2.14 5.62 13.54
CA ALA A 10 -3.15 6.11 14.49
C ALA A 10 -3.32 5.22 15.73
N GLY A 11 -2.99 3.93 15.63
CA GLY A 11 -3.11 3.01 16.74
C GLY A 11 -1.97 3.07 17.76
N GLY A 12 -0.99 3.97 17.61
CA GLY A 12 0.08 4.16 18.60
C GLY A 12 1.50 4.27 18.05
N VAL A 13 1.66 4.48 16.74
CA VAL A 13 2.98 4.55 16.07
C VAL A 13 3.81 3.30 16.33
N PHE A 14 3.33 2.16 15.83
CA PHE A 14 4.02 0.87 15.98
C PHE A 14 4.71 0.47 14.67
N PRO A 15 6.06 0.55 14.61
CA PRO A 15 6.82 -0.03 13.52
C PRO A 15 6.60 -1.54 13.43
N PRO A 16 6.66 -2.12 12.22
CA PRO A 16 6.57 -3.56 12.05
C PRO A 16 7.81 -4.21 12.68
N ARG A 17 7.64 -5.42 13.21
CA ARG A 17 8.80 -6.25 13.57
C ARG A 17 9.54 -6.71 12.31
N ASP A 18 10.84 -6.96 12.44
CA ASP A 18 11.65 -7.47 11.35
C ASP A 18 11.01 -8.71 10.69
N GLY A 19 10.94 -8.69 9.37
CA GLY A 19 10.37 -9.78 8.58
C GLY A 19 8.84 -9.88 8.57
N TYR A 20 8.10 -9.07 9.34
CA TYR A 20 6.63 -9.11 9.38
C TYR A 20 6.01 -8.84 8.00
N LEU A 21 6.35 -7.70 7.38
CA LEU A 21 5.81 -7.31 6.07
C LEU A 21 6.24 -8.28 4.96
N ALA A 22 7.48 -8.76 5.00
CA ALA A 22 7.98 -9.75 4.04
C ALA A 22 7.23 -11.09 4.16
N SER A 23 6.88 -11.49 5.39
CA SER A 23 6.09 -12.70 5.64
C SER A 23 4.66 -12.53 5.13
N LEU A 24 4.03 -11.36 5.30
CA LEU A 24 2.72 -11.07 4.71
C LEU A 24 2.76 -11.17 3.19
N ARG A 25 3.75 -10.55 2.53
CA ARG A 25 3.93 -10.64 1.07
C ARG A 25 4.01 -12.09 0.61
N LYS A 26 4.86 -12.89 1.25
CA LYS A 26 5.01 -14.32 0.94
C LYS A 26 3.69 -15.09 1.10
N LEU A 27 2.95 -14.86 2.18
CA LEU A 27 1.66 -15.51 2.42
C LEU A 27 0.61 -15.09 1.39
N CYS A 28 0.57 -13.81 1.04
CA CYS A 28 -0.29 -13.29 -0.01
C CYS A 28 -0.01 -13.99 -1.36
N ASP A 29 1.27 -14.13 -1.73
CA ASP A 29 1.67 -14.83 -2.96
C ASP A 29 1.26 -16.31 -2.94
N GLN A 30 1.48 -17.00 -1.81
CA GLN A 30 1.14 -18.41 -1.63
C GLN A 30 -0.36 -18.70 -1.77
N HIS A 31 -1.20 -17.76 -1.34
CA HIS A 31 -2.66 -17.94 -1.31
C HIS A 31 -3.38 -17.23 -2.45
N GLY A 32 -2.66 -16.61 -3.39
CA GLY A 32 -3.27 -15.82 -4.47
C GLY A 32 -4.06 -14.61 -3.95
N ALA A 33 -3.68 -14.08 -2.79
CA ALA A 33 -4.31 -12.91 -2.20
C ALA A 33 -3.49 -11.65 -2.52
N TYR A 34 -4.18 -10.54 -2.82
CA TYR A 34 -3.49 -9.25 -2.95
C TYR A 34 -3.06 -8.69 -1.59
N LEU A 35 -1.85 -8.15 -1.54
CA LEU A 35 -1.33 -7.34 -0.43
C LEU A 35 -1.61 -5.86 -0.72
N ILE A 36 -2.19 -5.16 0.25
CA ILE A 36 -2.51 -3.74 0.17
C ILE A 36 -1.76 -3.03 1.29
N PHE A 37 -0.95 -2.04 0.95
CA PHE A 37 -0.41 -1.11 1.92
C PHE A 37 -1.30 0.11 2.04
N ASP A 38 -1.78 0.36 3.25
CA ASP A 38 -2.36 1.64 3.62
C ASP A 38 -1.22 2.61 3.96
N GLU A 39 -0.83 3.40 2.97
CA GLU A 39 0.23 4.40 3.08
C GLU A 39 -0.33 5.81 3.25
N VAL A 40 -1.58 5.94 3.70
CA VAL A 40 -2.19 7.23 3.94
C VAL A 40 -1.37 8.05 4.94
N ILE A 41 -0.76 7.42 5.96
CA ILE A 41 0.14 8.12 6.92
C ILE A 41 1.61 8.04 6.48
N SER A 42 2.07 6.88 6.04
CA SER A 42 3.50 6.61 5.80
C SER A 42 4.03 7.12 4.46
N GLY A 43 3.15 7.40 3.50
CA GLY A 43 3.52 7.90 2.18
C GLY A 43 4.02 9.35 2.17
N PHE A 44 4.56 9.74 1.02
CA PHE A 44 5.12 11.06 0.71
C PHE A 44 6.17 11.56 1.72
N GLY A 45 7.11 10.70 2.09
CA GLY A 45 8.31 11.12 2.84
C GLY A 45 8.23 10.98 4.36
N ARG A 46 7.10 10.53 4.93
CA ARG A 46 6.91 10.44 6.39
C ARG A 46 8.00 9.62 7.09
N LEU A 47 8.47 8.55 6.47
CA LEU A 47 9.50 7.65 7.02
C LEU A 47 10.92 7.99 6.54
N GLY A 48 11.13 9.12 5.87
CA GLY A 48 12.40 9.47 5.22
C GLY A 48 12.61 8.80 3.84
N SER A 49 11.64 7.99 3.40
CA SER A 49 11.52 7.46 2.04
C SER A 49 10.18 7.87 1.45
N TRP A 50 10.02 7.86 0.12
CA TRP A 50 8.76 8.29 -0.50
C TRP A 50 7.56 7.46 -0.02
N PHE A 51 7.76 6.16 0.16
CA PHE A 51 6.75 5.22 0.63
C PHE A 51 7.41 4.18 1.54
N ALA A 52 6.64 3.64 2.49
CA ALA A 52 7.05 2.56 3.36
C ALA A 52 7.40 1.28 2.58
N ALA A 53 6.79 1.05 1.42
CA ALA A 53 7.19 -0.01 0.50
C ALA A 53 8.69 0.05 0.16
N GLN A 54 9.23 1.25 -0.09
CA GLN A 54 10.66 1.47 -0.33
C GLN A 54 11.47 1.35 0.97
N HIS A 55 10.95 1.93 2.05
CA HIS A 55 11.61 1.94 3.36
C HIS A 55 11.85 0.52 3.90
N PHE A 56 10.84 -0.36 3.78
CA PHE A 56 10.89 -1.73 4.28
C PHE A 56 11.24 -2.77 3.21
N GLY A 57 11.44 -2.36 1.95
CA GLY A 57 11.80 -3.26 0.85
C GLY A 57 10.73 -4.30 0.51
N VAL A 58 9.44 -3.98 0.67
CA VAL A 58 8.31 -4.87 0.39
C VAL A 58 7.33 -4.18 -0.56
N THR A 59 7.08 -4.78 -1.72
CA THR A 59 6.16 -4.22 -2.73
C THR A 59 4.75 -4.81 -2.59
N PRO A 60 3.73 -3.98 -2.31
CA PRO A 60 2.33 -4.41 -2.29
C PRO A 60 1.74 -4.46 -3.71
N ASP A 61 0.58 -5.09 -3.86
CA ASP A 61 -0.21 -5.09 -5.10
C ASP A 61 -1.01 -3.79 -5.27
N PHE A 62 -1.41 -3.17 -4.16
CA PHE A 62 -2.05 -1.87 -4.13
C PHE A 62 -1.45 -0.99 -3.02
N THR A 63 -1.41 0.32 -3.27
CA THR A 63 -1.02 1.31 -2.27
C THR A 63 -2.09 2.38 -2.16
N CYS A 64 -2.78 2.45 -1.01
CA CYS A 64 -3.68 3.55 -0.70
C CYS A 64 -2.88 4.76 -0.24
N PHE A 65 -3.25 5.96 -0.69
CA PHE A 65 -2.57 7.19 -0.34
C PHE A 65 -3.54 8.37 -0.16
N ALA A 66 -3.19 9.30 0.71
CA ALA A 66 -3.86 10.60 0.89
C ALA A 66 -2.93 11.53 1.71
N LYS A 67 -3.50 12.35 2.61
CA LYS A 67 -2.80 13.22 3.58
C LYS A 67 -1.65 14.03 2.96
N ALA A 68 -0.42 13.52 3.08
CA ALA A 68 0.80 14.22 2.68
C ALA A 68 0.89 14.45 1.15
N VAL A 69 0.10 13.72 0.33
CA VAL A 69 0.02 13.94 -1.12
C VAL A 69 -0.24 15.39 -1.51
N THR A 70 -1.08 16.09 -0.75
CA THR A 70 -1.40 17.50 -0.92
C THR A 70 -0.96 18.32 0.28
N SER A 71 -0.22 17.71 1.23
CA SER A 71 0.14 18.32 2.51
C SER A 71 -1.05 18.95 3.25
N GLY A 72 -2.26 18.40 3.04
CA GLY A 72 -3.50 18.93 3.63
C GLY A 72 -4.08 20.19 2.98
N TYR A 73 -3.52 20.69 1.88
CA TYR A 73 -4.03 21.90 1.21
C TYR A 73 -5.38 21.69 0.51
N VAL A 74 -5.63 20.48 0.02
CA VAL A 74 -6.90 20.10 -0.63
C VAL A 74 -7.18 18.63 -0.35
N PRO A 75 -8.46 18.22 -0.17
CA PRO A 75 -8.81 16.82 -0.06
C PRO A 75 -8.43 16.06 -1.34
N LEU A 76 -7.50 15.12 -1.21
CA LEU A 76 -7.09 14.22 -2.28
C LEU A 76 -6.68 12.89 -1.68
N GLY A 77 -7.12 11.81 -2.31
CA GLY A 77 -6.66 10.46 -2.04
C GLY A 77 -6.72 9.64 -3.31
N GLY A 78 -6.12 8.46 -3.28
CA GLY A 78 -6.12 7.55 -4.40
C GLY A 78 -5.51 6.21 -4.06
N VAL A 79 -5.47 5.36 -5.08
CA VAL A 79 -4.88 4.03 -5.00
C VAL A 79 -3.93 3.86 -6.18
N TYR A 80 -2.68 3.53 -5.91
CA TYR A 80 -1.79 2.99 -6.94
C TYR A 80 -2.12 1.52 -7.14
N VAL A 81 -2.35 1.13 -8.39
CA VAL A 81 -2.70 -0.25 -8.77
C VAL A 81 -1.50 -0.90 -9.44
N GLY A 82 -1.00 -1.98 -8.84
CA GLY A 82 0.11 -2.78 -9.37
C GLY A 82 -0.28 -3.56 -10.63
N ALA A 83 0.71 -4.14 -11.29
CA ALA A 83 0.52 -4.78 -12.60
C ALA A 83 -0.49 -5.94 -12.58
N SER A 84 -0.43 -6.82 -11.57
CA SER A 84 -1.34 -7.98 -11.47
C SER A 84 -2.81 -7.55 -11.35
N PRO A 85 -3.21 -6.73 -10.37
CA PRO A 85 -4.60 -6.29 -10.29
C PRO A 85 -5.01 -5.43 -11.49
N ARG A 86 -4.12 -4.57 -12.01
CA ARG A 86 -4.41 -3.78 -13.21
C ARG A 86 -4.73 -4.66 -14.42
N ALA A 87 -3.95 -5.72 -14.65
CA ALA A 87 -4.19 -6.64 -15.75
C ALA A 87 -5.53 -7.38 -15.62
N ALA A 88 -5.93 -7.74 -14.40
CA ALA A 88 -7.24 -8.32 -14.15
C ALA A 88 -8.38 -7.32 -14.47
N LEU A 89 -8.23 -6.06 -14.07
CA LEU A 89 -9.21 -5.01 -14.36
C LEU A 89 -9.29 -4.72 -15.87
N GLU A 90 -8.16 -4.57 -16.55
CA GLU A 90 -8.11 -4.31 -17.99
C GLU A 90 -8.57 -5.49 -18.85
N SER A 91 -8.63 -6.70 -18.29
CA SER A 91 -9.17 -7.87 -18.99
C SER A 91 -10.70 -7.86 -19.07
N ASP A 92 -11.36 -7.06 -18.23
CA ASP A 92 -12.80 -6.84 -18.28
C ASP A 92 -13.10 -5.73 -19.28
N PRO A 93 -13.77 -6.03 -20.41
CA PRO A 93 -14.09 -5.03 -21.44
C PRO A 93 -15.00 -3.91 -20.93
N ASP A 94 -15.73 -4.14 -19.84
CA ASP A 94 -16.67 -3.19 -19.24
C ASP A 94 -16.03 -2.39 -18.09
N PHE A 95 -14.73 -2.59 -17.79
CA PHE A 95 -14.09 -1.95 -16.63
C PHE A 95 -14.12 -0.41 -16.66
N PHE A 96 -14.13 0.18 -17.86
CA PHE A 96 -14.22 1.63 -18.05
C PHE A 96 -15.56 2.12 -18.60
N PHE A 97 -16.46 1.24 -19.04
CA PHE A 97 -17.68 1.58 -19.79
C PHE A 97 -18.91 0.81 -19.31
#